data_AF-A0A256JH07-F1
#
_entry.id   AF-A0A256JH07-F1
#
_cell.length_a   1.000
_cell.length_b   1.000
_cell.length_c   1.000
_cell.angle_alpha   90.00
_cell.angle_beta   90.00
_cell.angle_gamma   90.00
#
_symmetry.space_group_name_H-M   'P 1'
#
loop_
_entity.id
_entity.type
_entity.pdbx_description
1 polymer ?
#
loop_
_entity_poly.entity_id
_entity_poly.type
_entity_poly.pdbx_seq_one_letter_code
_entity_poly.pdbx_strand_id
1 'polypeptide(L)' 'MDRDQTPDRWRYTCPYGHTDWDRTNNHAWCPACRQLNESGFDVDPEHYEVLDKKREVMIPWEQLRLE' A
#
# COMPACT_ATOMS: atom_id res chain seq x y z
N MET A 1 -4.10 15.58 -24.78
CA MET A 1 -3.96 14.12 -24.74
C MET A 1 -3.62 13.77 -23.30
N ASP A 2 -4.63 13.80 -22.43
CA ASP A 2 -4.48 13.53 -21.00
C ASP A 2 -4.16 12.05 -20.82
N ARG A 3 -2.89 11.75 -20.60
CA ARG A 3 -2.34 10.41 -20.42
C ARG A 3 -2.35 10.00 -18.93
N ASP A 4 -3.23 10.59 -18.11
CA ASP A 4 -3.41 10.26 -16.68
C ASP A 4 -4.54 9.23 -16.49
N GLN A 5 -4.60 8.20 -17.34
CA GLN A 5 -5.39 7.00 -17.08
C GLN A 5 -4.45 5.84 -16.81
N THR A 6 -3.48 6.06 -15.93
CA THR A 6 -2.84 4.95 -15.24
C THR A 6 -3.94 4.32 -14.38
N PRO A 7 -4.29 3.04 -14.56
CA PRO A 7 -5.39 2.42 -13.82
C PRO A 7 -5.19 2.67 -12.32
N ASP A 8 -6.24 3.12 -11.63
CA ASP A 8 -6.27 3.39 -10.17
C ASP A 8 -5.67 2.26 -9.32
N ARG A 9 -5.51 1.06 -9.91
CA ARG A 9 -4.76 -0.09 -9.41
C ARG A 9 -3.40 0.25 -8.80
N TRP A 10 -2.68 1.26 -9.29
CA TRP A 10 -1.35 1.62 -8.76
C TRP A 10 -1.33 2.90 -7.93
N ARG A 11 -2.49 3.46 -7.62
CA ARG A 11 -2.58 4.70 -6.86
C ARG A 11 -2.24 4.50 -5.39
N TYR A 12 -2.67 3.40 -4.79
CA TYR A 12 -2.39 3.08 -3.40
C TYR A 12 -1.31 2.02 -3.30
N THR A 13 -0.31 2.26 -2.47
CA THR A 13 0.80 1.33 -2.20
C THR A 13 0.97 1.12 -0.71
N CYS A 14 1.70 0.07 -0.31
CA CYS A 14 2.16 -0.02 1.08
C CYS A 14 3.09 1.18 1.41
N PRO A 15 3.43 1.42 2.69
CA PRO A 15 4.33 2.51 3.12
C PRO A 15 5.70 2.47 2.44
N TYR A 16 6.16 1.27 2.06
CA TYR A 16 7.42 1.04 1.35
C TYR A 16 7.30 1.16 -0.18
N GLY A 17 6.11 1.46 -0.71
CA GLY A 17 5.89 1.72 -2.13
C GLY A 17 5.53 0.49 -2.97
N HIS A 18 5.34 -0.68 -2.36
CA HIS A 18 4.88 -1.88 -3.07
C HIS A 18 3.42 -1.74 -3.47
N THR A 19 3.11 -2.04 -4.74
CA THR A 19 1.75 -2.00 -5.30
C THR A 19 1.00 -3.32 -5.13
N ASP A 20 1.70 -4.39 -4.80
CA ASP A 20 1.17 -5.74 -4.62
C ASP A 20 0.89 -5.93 -3.12
N TRP A 21 -0.19 -5.30 -2.64
CA TRP A 21 -0.64 -5.42 -1.26
C TRP A 21 -2.13 -5.77 -1.25
N ASP A 22 -2.54 -6.53 -0.25
CA ASP A 22 -3.91 -7.01 -0.08
C ASP A 22 -4.61 -6.28 1.06
N ARG A 23 -5.93 -6.14 0.92
CA ARG A 23 -6.76 -5.59 1.98
C ARG A 23 -7.18 -6.67 2.96
N THR A 24 -6.95 -6.45 4.25
CA THR A 24 -7.55 -7.30 5.29
C THR A 24 -8.69 -6.55 5.97
N ASN A 25 -9.33 -7.17 6.98
CA ASN A 25 -10.42 -6.53 7.72
C ASN A 25 -9.95 -5.26 8.46
N ASN A 26 -8.69 -5.23 8.93
CA ASN A 26 -8.21 -4.19 9.86
C ASN A 26 -6.90 -3.51 9.42
N HIS A 27 -6.20 -4.00 8.41
CA HIS A 27 -4.93 -3.44 7.94
C HIS A 27 -4.68 -3.76 6.47
N ALA A 28 -3.69 -3.11 5.87
CA ALA A 28 -3.09 -3.52 4.62
C ALA A 28 -2.05 -4.62 4.90
N TRP A 29 -2.04 -5.68 4.11
CA TRP A 29 -1.05 -6.75 4.19
C TRP A 29 -0.19 -6.77 2.93
N CYS A 30 1.12 -6.73 3.07
CA CYS A 30 2.03 -6.72 1.93
C CYS A 30 2.88 -8.01 1.87
N PRO A 31 2.70 -8.88 0.85
CA PRO A 31 3.51 -10.09 0.66
C PRO A 31 4.99 -9.77 0.45
N ALA A 32 5.32 -8.67 -0.20
CA ALA A 32 6.71 -8.25 -0.39
C ALA A 32 7.37 -7.86 0.95
N CYS A 33 6.67 -7.09 1.79
CA CYS A 33 7.16 -6.77 3.14
C CYS A 33 7.26 -8.03 4.02
N ARG A 34 6.33 -8.99 3.87
CA ARG A 34 6.45 -10.29 4.53
C ARG A 34 7.72 -11.02 4.14
N GLN A 35 8.00 -11.11 2.85
CA GLN A 35 9.21 -11.80 2.37
C GLN A 35 10.49 -11.12 2.89
N LEU A 36 10.50 -9.79 2.97
CA LEU A 36 11.61 -9.03 3.57
C LEU A 36 11.73 -9.31 5.08
N ASN A 37 10.61 -9.31 5.82
CA ASN A 37 10.59 -9.67 7.23
C ASN A 37 11.16 -11.09 7.45
N GLU A 38 10.70 -12.06 6.66
CA GLU A 38 11.17 -13.46 6.68
C GLU A 38 12.67 -13.58 6.31
N SER A 39 13.19 -12.64 5.52
CA SER A 39 14.62 -12.55 5.17
C SER A 39 15.48 -11.86 6.23
N GLY A 40 14.89 -11.42 7.35
CA GLY A 40 15.58 -10.77 8.47
C GLY A 40 15.68 -9.25 8.37
N PHE A 41 14.91 -8.61 7.49
CA PHE A 41 14.79 -7.15 7.48
C PHE A 41 13.78 -6.69 8.54
N ASP A 42 14.07 -5.53 9.15
CA ASP A 42 13.19 -4.86 10.12
C ASP A 42 12.08 -4.12 9.38
N VAL A 43 11.16 -4.89 8.79
CA VAL A 43 9.95 -4.38 8.13
C VAL A 43 8.76 -5.21 8.54
N ASP A 44 7.63 -4.57 8.82
CA ASP A 44 6.40 -5.28 9.15
C ASP A 44 5.60 -5.59 7.88
N PRO A 45 5.01 -6.80 7.75
CA PRO A 45 4.10 -7.11 6.65
C PRO A 45 2.72 -6.46 6.79
N GLU A 46 2.33 -6.09 8.01
CA GLU A 46 1.04 -5.51 8.34
C GLU A 46 1.18 -3.99 8.49
N HIS A 47 0.38 -3.25 7.73
CA HIS A 47 0.41 -1.79 7.73
C HIS A 47 -0.97 -1.20 8.01
N TYR A 48 -1.03 -0.30 8.99
CA TYR A 48 -2.25 0.45 9.32
C TYR A 48 -2.37 1.74 8.53
N GLU A 49 -1.56 1.90 7.49
CA GLU A 49 -1.52 3.05 6.60
C GLU A 49 -1.07 2.63 5.21
N VAL A 50 -1.54 3.35 4.20
CA VAL A 50 -1.18 3.16 2.80
C VAL A 50 -0.75 4.48 2.19
N LEU A 51 0.20 4.43 1.27
CA LEU A 51 0.68 5.60 0.54
C LEU A 51 -0.22 5.82 -0.69
N ASP A 52 -0.88 6.97 -0.77
CA ASP A 52 -1.53 7.43 -2.00
C ASP A 52 -0.47 8.09 -2.88
N LYS A 53 0.04 7.37 -3.88
CA LYS A 53 1.06 7.87 -4.83
C LYS A 53 0.61 9.08 -5.63
N LYS A 54 -0.69 9.29 -5.80
CA LYS A 54 -1.22 10.44 -6.57
C LYS A 54 -1.06 11.75 -5.79
N ARG A 55 -1.24 11.73 -4.47
CA ARG A 55 -1.08 12.88 -3.59
C ARG A 55 0.24 12.85 -2.80
N GLU A 56 0.96 11.75 -2.87
CA GLU A 56 2.18 11.46 -2.11
C GLU A 56 1.96 11.62 -0.59
N VAL A 57 0.81 11.13 -0.10
CA VAL A 57 0.43 11.20 1.32
C VAL A 57 0.17 9.83 1.91
N MET A 58 0.53 9.65 3.18
CA MET A 58 0.15 8.48 3.96
C MET A 58 -1.30 8.65 4.42
N ILE A 59 -2.13 7.67 4.09
CA ILE A 59 -3.54 7.60 4.49
C ILE A 59 -3.68 6.45 5.50
N PRO A 60 -4.14 6.71 6.73
CA PRO A 60 -4.41 5.64 7.67
C PRO A 60 -5.50 4.71 7.14
N TRP A 61 -5.36 3.41 7.38
CA TRP A 61 -6.23 2.35 6.90
C TRP A 61 -7.72 2.63 7.18
N GLU A 62 -8.00 3.13 8.39
CA GLU A 62 -9.35 3.48 8.82
C GLU A 62 -10.00 4.59 7.97
N GLN A 63 -9.19 5.43 7.33
CA GLN A 63 -9.65 6.51 6.43
C GLN A 63 -9.64 6.09 4.96
N LEU A 64 -9.06 4.92 4.63
CA LEU A 64 -8.96 4.45 3.26
C LEU A 64 -10.34 4.10 2.71
N ARG A 65 -10.88 4.98 1.86
CA ARG A 65 -12.11 4.76 1.11
C ARG A 65 -11.75 4.32 -0.30
N LEU A 66 -11.95 3.04 -0.58
CA LEU A 66 -11.84 2.48 -1.92
C LEU A 66 -13.24 2.45 -2.51
N GLU A 67 -13.55 3.45 -3.32
CA GLU A 67 -14.80 3.58 -4.09
C GLU A 67 -14.73 2.80 -5.41
#